data_AF-A0AA46DDK0-F1
#
_entry.id   AF-A0AA46DDK0-F1
#
_cell.length_a   1.000
_cell.length_b   1.000
_cell.length_c   1.000
_cell.angle_alpha   90.00
_cell.angle_beta   90.00
_cell.angle_gamma   90.00
#
_symmetry.space_group_name_H-M   'P 1'
#
loop_
_entity.id
_entity.type
_entity.pdbx_description
1 polymer ?
#
loop_
_entity_poly.entity_id
_entity_poly.type
_entity_poly.pdbx_seq_one_letter_code
_entity_poly.pdbx_strand_id
1 'polypeptide(L)' 'MPACDLTQKFVRVLGRKDDLVEFSFSVGWPELSVELLLPTPAFEAFCAEHRVRYLPDD' A
#
# COMPACT_ATOMS: atom_id res chain seq x y z
N MET A 1 2.56 -16.57 -17.01
CA MET A 1 2.74 -15.70 -15.83
C MET A 1 2.33 -14.30 -16.22
N PRO A 2 1.46 -13.61 -15.48
CA PRO A 2 1.14 -12.22 -15.79
C PRO A 2 2.44 -11.40 -15.81
N ALA A 3 2.58 -10.50 -16.78
CA ALA A 3 3.75 -9.64 -16.87
C ALA A 3 3.81 -8.74 -15.63
N CYS A 4 4.93 -8.79 -14.90
CA CYS A 4 5.14 -7.93 -13.75
C CYS A 4 5.59 -6.56 -14.18
N ASP A 5 4.78 -5.55 -13.87
CA ASP A 5 5.11 -4.17 -14.13
C ASP A 5 5.59 -3.50 -12.84
N LEU A 6 6.91 -3.44 -12.66
CA LEU A 6 7.55 -2.84 -11.48
C LEU A 6 7.28 -1.33 -11.33
N THR A 7 6.64 -0.67 -12.30
CA THR A 7 6.23 0.72 -12.17
C THR A 7 4.95 0.87 -11.34
N GLN A 8 4.14 -0.19 -11.26
CA GLN A 8 2.90 -0.25 -10.51
C GLN A 8 3.20 -0.49 -9.03
N LYS A 9 2.66 0.38 -8.17
CA LYS A 9 2.71 0.21 -6.72
C LYS A 9 1.30 0.08 -6.18
N PHE A 10 1.13 -0.76 -5.19
CA PHE A 10 -0.16 -1.10 -4.62
C PHE A 10 -0.16 -0.86 -3.12
N VAL A 11 -1.30 -0.45 -2.59
CA VAL A 11 -1.53 -0.32 -1.15
C VAL A 11 -2.84 -1.02 -0.80
N ARG A 12 -2.84 -1.83 0.26
CA ARG A 12 -4.06 -2.36 0.89
C ARG A 12 -4.09 -1.91 2.34
N VAL A 13 -5.16 -1.26 2.77
CA VAL A 13 -5.32 -0.89 4.19
C VAL A 13 -5.79 -2.13 4.93
N LEU A 14 -5.05 -2.55 5.94
CA LEU A 14 -5.36 -3.71 6.78
C LEU A 14 -6.16 -3.28 8.01
N GLY A 15 -5.91 -2.07 8.51
CA GLY A 15 -6.61 -1.54 9.67
C GLY A 15 -6.26 -0.08 9.96
N ARG A 16 -7.08 0.56 10.79
CA ARG A 16 -6.82 1.90 11.33
C ARG A 16 -7.06 1.88 12.84
N LYS A 17 -6.12 2.44 13.60
CA LYS A 17 -6.20 2.55 15.05
C LYS A 17 -5.71 3.93 15.47
N ASP A 18 -6.55 4.68 16.16
CA ASP A 18 -6.27 6.05 16.56
C ASP A 18 -5.78 6.89 15.36
N ASP A 19 -4.53 7.36 15.40
CA ASP A 19 -3.88 8.14 14.34
C ASP A 19 -2.95 7.31 13.45
N LEU A 20 -2.96 5.98 13.57
CA LEU A 20 -2.11 5.05 12.81
C LEU A 20 -2.92 4.25 11.79
N VAL A 21 -2.31 4.05 10.62
CA VAL A 21 -2.82 3.25 9.50
C VAL A 21 -1.89 2.06 9.31
N GLU A 22 -2.45 0.86 9.46
CA GLU A 22 -1.80 -0.41 9.13
C GLU A 22 -2.15 -0.76 7.69
N PHE A 23 -1.14 -0.98 6.85
CA PHE A 23 -1.34 -1.24 5.43
C PHE A 23 -0.23 -2.13 4.88
N SER A 24 -0.53 -2.86 3.81
CA SER A 24 0.50 -3.54 3.02
C SER A 24 0.83 -2.73 1.77
N PHE A 25 2.11 -2.78 1.37
CA PHE A 25 2.63 -2.11 0.19
C PHE A 25 3.34 -3.12 -0.72
N SER A 26 3.03 -3.10 -2.01
CA SER A 26 3.61 -4.03 -2.99
C SER A 26 4.05 -3.30 -4.25
N VAL A 27 5.05 -3.84 -4.95
CA VAL A 27 5.54 -3.31 -6.23
C VAL A 27 5.50 -4.40 -7.29
N GLY A 28 4.83 -4.13 -8.41
CA GLY A 28 4.64 -5.08 -9.50
C GLY A 28 3.63 -6.18 -9.20
N TRP A 29 3.85 -6.96 -8.15
CA TRP A 29 2.93 -8.01 -7.72
C TRP A 29 2.22 -7.66 -6.42
N PRO A 30 0.88 -7.56 -6.40
CA PRO A 30 0.09 -7.36 -5.18
C PRO A 30 0.41 -8.35 -4.07
N GLU A 31 0.65 -9.61 -4.43
CA GLU A 31 0.92 -10.73 -3.50
C GLU A 31 2.28 -10.62 -2.78
N LEU A 32 3.25 -9.88 -3.36
CA LEU A 32 4.56 -9.64 -2.76
C LEU A 32 4.58 -8.29 -2.04
N SER A 33 3.93 -8.26 -0.88
CA SER A 33 3.72 -7.06 -0.08
C SER A 33 4.57 -7.04 1.20
N VAL A 34 4.88 -5.84 1.68
CA VAL A 34 5.41 -5.61 3.03
C VAL A 34 4.36 -4.90 3.88
N GLU A 35 4.21 -5.31 5.13
CA GLU A 35 3.29 -4.67 6.08
C GLU A 35 3.97 -3.49 6.77
N LEU A 36 3.25 -2.38 6.83
CA LEU A 36 3.72 -1.09 7.33
C LEU A 36 2.66 -0.49 8.26
N LEU A 37 3.13 0.27 9.24
CA LEU A 37 2.30 1.02 10.17
C LEU A 37 2.82 2.45 10.19
N LEU A 38 2.00 3.41 9.75
CA LEU A 38 2.37 4.82 9.69
C LEU A 38 1.27 5.70 10.28
N PRO A 39 1.62 6.88 10.84
CA PRO A 39 0.63 7.90 11.11
C PRO A 39 -0.17 8.27 9.86
N THR A 40 -1.46 8.56 10.01
CA THR A 40 -2.36 8.97 8.91
C THR A 40 -1.74 10.01 7.96
N PRO A 41 -1.17 11.14 8.43
CA PRO A 41 -0.58 12.12 7.50
C PRO A 41 0.64 11.59 6.76
N ALA A 42 1.43 10.70 7.38
CA ALA A 42 2.59 10.09 6.74
C ALA A 42 2.16 9.03 5.71
N PHE A 43 1.09 8.29 6.00
CA PHE A 43 0.47 7.36 5.06
C PHE A 43 -0.04 8.08 3.81
N GLU A 44 -0.78 9.18 3.96
CA GLU A 44 -1.28 9.97 2.83
C GLU A 44 -0.15 10.52 1.95
N ALA A 45 0.91 11.05 2.58
CA ALA A 45 2.10 11.52 1.87
C ALA A 45 2.81 10.38 1.12
N PHE A 46 2.94 9.21 1.76
CA PHE A 46 3.53 8.02 1.15
C PHE A 46 2.73 7.57 -0.08
N CYS A 47 1.40 7.50 0.02
CA CYS A 47 0.53 7.13 -1.10
C CYS A 47 0.66 8.11 -2.28
N ALA A 48 0.77 9.40 -2.00
CA ALA A 48 0.93 10.44 -3.02
C ALA A 48 2.30 10.35 -3.73
N GLU A 49 3.39 10.24 -2.98
CA GLU A 49 4.77 10.13 -3.50
C GLU A 49 4.90 8.90 -4.43
N HIS A 50 4.42 7.75 -3.96
CA HIS A 50 4.55 6.50 -4.70
C HIS A 50 3.47 6.32 -5.79
N ARG A 51 2.47 7.20 -5.90
CA ARG A 51 1.35 7.11 -6.86
C ARG A 51 0.70 5.72 -6.83
N VAL A 52 0.37 5.27 -5.63
CA VAL A 52 -0.09 3.90 -5.38
C VAL A 52 -1.51 3.68 -5.90
N ARG A 53 -1.83 2.42 -6.21
CA ARG A 53 -3.20 1.97 -6.49
C ARG A 53 -3.74 1.25 -5.25
N TYR A 54 -4.93 1.64 -4.82
CA TYR A 54 -5.59 0.98 -3.69
C TYR A 54 -6.17 -0.36 -4.13
N LEU A 55 -5.86 -1.40 -3.37
CA LEU A 55 -6.45 -2.72 -3.52
C LEU A 55 -7.69 -2.83 -2.63
N PRO A 56 -8.73 -3.55 -3.08
CA PRO A 56 -9.86 -3.86 -2.23
C PRO A 56 -9.45 -4.73 -1.04
N ASP A 57 -10.18 -4.58 0.05
CA ASP A 57 -10.24 -5.55 1.15
C ASP A 57 -11.04 -6.74 0.60
N ASP A 58 -10.39 -7.89 0.41
CA ASP A 58 -11.02 -9.13 -0.07
C ASP A 58 -11.27 -10.04 1.14
#